data_AF-A0A7T1I904-F1
#
_entry.id   AF-A0A7T1I904-F1
#
_cell.length_a   1.000
_cell.length_b   1.000
_cell.length_c   1.000
_cell.angle_alpha   90.00
_cell.angle_beta   90.00
_cell.angle_gamma   90.00
#
_symmetry.space_group_name_H-M   'P 1'
#
loop_
_entity.id
_entity.type
_entity.pdbx_description
1 polymer ?
#
loop_
_entity_poly.entity_id
_entity_poly.type
_entity_poly.pdbx_seq_one_letter_code
_entity_poly.pdbx_strand_id
1 'polypeptide(L)'
;MRALATWSGSIAGVLLILVGGLIQAAAPLPAGNGSWMLANLPITLQVPALLVAALVCGPRSGMLAAVAYLSLGLFQLPVFQGGGGTAYLLDPGFGYLAGFIPAAWLSGKLARQAGMNDLVNLFGAAVVGLATVQLCGLANLLLGALAGRWGANLGHLLISYSLAPLLPQLLLCCAVAVVALLLRRLLLVES
;
A
#
# COMPACT_ATOMS: atom_id res chain seq x y z
N MET A 1 14.46 -6.57 23.87
CA MET A 1 13.37 -5.60 23.62
C MET A 1 13.17 -5.24 22.13
N ARG A 2 14.23 -4.93 21.36
CA ARG A 2 14.10 -4.59 19.92
C ARG A 2 13.40 -5.65 19.06
N ALA A 3 13.65 -6.93 19.32
CA ALA A 3 12.97 -8.03 18.63
C ALA A 3 11.46 -8.00 18.86
N LEU A 4 11.01 -7.95 20.13
CA LEU A 4 9.58 -7.91 20.48
C LEU A 4 8.85 -6.73 19.83
N ALA A 5 9.45 -5.54 19.79
CA ALA A 5 8.88 -4.38 19.11
C ALA A 5 8.78 -4.56 17.58
N THR A 6 9.72 -5.29 16.99
CA THR A 6 9.68 -5.63 15.55
C THR A 6 8.57 -6.63 15.26
N TRP A 7 8.43 -7.65 16.10
CA TRP A 7 7.37 -8.66 16.00
C TRP A 7 5.98 -8.04 16.19
N SER A 8 5.76 -7.26 17.26
CA SER A 8 4.46 -6.61 17.49
C SER A 8 4.09 -5.64 16.37
N GLY A 9 5.06 -4.85 15.89
CA GLY A 9 4.87 -3.95 14.75
C GLY A 9 4.54 -4.70 13.46
N SER A 10 5.18 -5.85 13.21
CA SER A 10 4.87 -6.67 12.03
C SER A 10 3.47 -7.27 12.10
N ILE A 11 3.03 -7.78 13.26
CA ILE A 11 1.69 -8.35 13.45
C ILE A 11 0.63 -7.27 13.23
N ALA A 12 0.80 -6.11 13.89
CA ALA A 12 -0.09 -4.97 13.68
C ALA A 12 -0.12 -4.54 12.21
N GLY A 13 1.04 -4.50 11.55
CA GLY A 13 1.15 -4.19 10.13
C GLY A 13 0.40 -5.17 9.23
N VAL A 14 0.53 -6.49 9.45
CA VAL A 14 -0.21 -7.50 8.67
C VAL A 14 -1.70 -7.33 8.85
N LEU A 15 -2.17 -7.17 10.09
CA LEU A 15 -3.58 -6.97 10.39
C LEU A 15 -4.12 -5.70 9.71
N LEU A 16 -3.35 -4.62 9.75
CA LEU A 16 -3.73 -3.37 9.10
C LEU A 16 -3.83 -3.53 7.58
N ILE A 17 -2.89 -4.24 6.94
CA ILE A 17 -2.92 -4.52 5.49
C ILE A 17 -4.13 -5.41 5.16
N LEU A 18 -4.40 -6.45 5.94
CA LEU A 18 -5.55 -7.34 5.75
C LEU A 18 -6.86 -6.55 5.84
N VAL A 19 -7.07 -5.81 6.92
CA VAL A 19 -8.28 -4.98 7.11
C VAL A 19 -8.39 -3.92 6.02
N GLY A 20 -7.29 -3.26 5.68
CA GLY A 20 -7.25 -2.27 4.59
C GLY A 20 -7.60 -2.87 3.22
N GLY A 21 -7.27 -4.13 2.98
CA GLY A 21 -7.66 -4.88 1.79
C GLY A 21 -9.16 -5.16 1.70
N LEU A 22 -9.86 -5.27 2.83
CA LEU A 22 -11.30 -5.52 2.89
C LEU A 22 -12.15 -4.24 2.74
N ILE A 23 -11.53 -3.06 2.91
CA ILE A 23 -12.24 -1.78 2.87
C ILE A 23 -12.00 -1.12 1.51
N GLN A 24 -13.06 -1.02 0.71
CA GLN A 24 -13.06 -0.24 -0.52
C GLN A 24 -13.06 1.26 -0.19
N ALA A 25 -12.22 2.04 -0.87
CA ALA A 25 -12.22 3.48 -0.68
C ALA A 25 -13.44 4.09 -1.38
N ALA A 26 -14.03 5.11 -0.75
CA ALA A 26 -15.13 5.88 -1.33
C ALA A 26 -14.86 7.37 -1.14
N ALA A 27 -15.32 8.18 -2.10
CA ALA A 27 -15.25 9.64 -2.04
C ALA A 27 -16.66 10.23 -1.99
N PRO A 28 -16.92 11.21 -1.10
CA PRO A 28 -18.16 11.98 -1.15
C PRO A 28 -18.12 12.90 -2.38
N LEU A 29 -19.09 12.74 -3.27
CA LEU A 29 -19.31 13.59 -4.43
C LEU A 29 -20.65 14.32 -4.29
N PRO A 30 -20.74 15.59 -4.72
CA PRO A 30 -22.00 16.30 -4.74
C PRO A 30 -22.93 15.65 -5.78
N ALA A 31 -24.11 15.21 -5.34
CA ALA A 31 -25.17 14.81 -6.23
C ALA A 31 -25.86 16.08 -6.75
N GLY A 32 -26.14 16.14 -8.06
CA GLY A 32 -26.73 17.32 -8.73
C GLY A 32 -28.09 17.79 -8.20
N ASN A 33 -28.66 17.10 -7.22
CA ASN A 33 -29.87 17.44 -6.47
C ASN A 33 -29.59 18.15 -5.12
N GLY A 34 -28.35 18.53 -4.85
CA GLY A 34 -27.95 19.19 -3.59
C GLY A 34 -27.68 18.23 -2.42
N SER A 35 -27.75 16.91 -2.65
CA SER A 35 -27.35 15.89 -1.67
C SER A 35 -25.89 15.43 -1.88
N TRP A 36 -25.34 14.66 -0.95
CA TRP A 36 -24.01 14.05 -1.08
C TRP A 36 -24.17 12.56 -1.38
N MET A 37 -23.46 12.05 -2.39
CA MET A 37 -23.39 10.63 -2.71
C MET A 37 -21.98 10.08 -2.44
N LEU A 38 -21.90 8.87 -1.91
CA LEU A 38 -20.64 8.15 -1.71
C LEU A 38 -20.35 7.34 -2.98
N ALA A 39 -19.36 7.78 -3.76
CA ALA A 39 -18.91 7.06 -4.94
C ALA A 39 -17.73 6.16 -4.60
N ASN A 40 -17.88 4.86 -4.87
CA ASN A 40 -16.81 3.88 -4.67
C ASN A 40 -15.69 4.13 -5.67
N LEU A 41 -14.46 4.16 -5.18
CA LEU A 41 -13.26 4.26 -5.99
C LEU A 41 -12.76 2.85 -6.33
N PRO A 42 -12.08 2.68 -7.48
CA PRO A 42 -11.50 1.40 -7.89
C PRO A 42 -10.20 1.07 -7.12
N ILE A 43 -10.16 1.40 -5.83
CA ILE A 43 -9.02 1.16 -4.93
C ILE A 43 -9.51 0.75 -3.55
N THR A 44 -8.63 0.10 -2.79
CA THR A 44 -8.85 -0.23 -1.39
C THR A 44 -7.88 0.51 -0.47
N LEU A 45 -8.10 0.43 0.83
CA LEU A 45 -7.24 1.05 1.85
C LEU A 45 -5.96 0.24 2.12
N GLN A 46 -5.68 -0.79 1.33
CA GLN A 46 -4.56 -1.70 1.50
C GLN A 46 -3.19 -1.02 1.38
N VAL A 47 -2.98 -0.20 0.34
CA VAL A 47 -1.72 0.54 0.14
C VAL A 47 -1.54 1.61 1.24
N PRO A 48 -2.54 2.44 1.58
CA PRO A 48 -2.46 3.32 2.73
C PRO A 48 -2.10 2.61 4.03
N ALA A 49 -2.71 1.44 4.28
CA ALA A 49 -2.41 0.63 5.45
C ALA A 49 -0.93 0.20 5.48
N LEU A 50 -0.42 -0.38 4.40
CA LEU A 50 1.00 -0.73 4.27
C LEU A 50 1.90 0.46 4.63
N LEU A 51 1.62 1.64 4.07
CA LEU A 51 2.43 2.83 4.27
C LEU A 51 2.35 3.32 5.73
N VAL A 52 1.17 3.36 6.37
CA VAL A 52 1.05 3.69 7.79
C VAL A 52 1.87 2.73 8.64
N ALA A 53 1.76 1.42 8.40
CA ALA A 53 2.51 0.40 9.12
C ALA A 53 4.03 0.60 8.97
N ALA A 54 4.51 0.87 7.75
CA ALA A 54 5.92 1.12 7.47
C ALA A 54 6.43 2.41 8.13
N LEU A 55 5.68 3.52 8.00
CA LEU A 55 6.04 4.80 8.58
C LEU A 55 6.04 4.74 10.11
N VAL A 56 5.11 4.03 10.76
CA VAL A 56 5.05 3.97 12.23
C VAL A 56 6.02 2.92 12.79
N CYS A 57 5.94 1.69 12.31
CA CYS A 57 6.69 0.56 12.87
C CYS A 57 8.12 0.47 12.34
N GLY A 58 8.46 1.19 11.27
CA GLY A 58 9.78 1.23 10.67
C GLY A 58 10.03 0.15 9.60
N PRO A 59 11.22 0.15 9.00
CA PRO A 59 11.50 -0.58 7.76
C PRO A 59 11.44 -2.10 7.92
N ARG A 60 11.98 -2.63 9.04
CA ARG A 60 12.01 -4.09 9.28
C ARG A 60 10.60 -4.63 9.52
N SER A 61 9.84 -3.99 10.41
CA SER A 61 8.48 -4.42 10.77
C SER A 61 7.52 -4.31 9.59
N GLY A 62 7.57 -3.21 8.83
CA GLY A 62 6.73 -3.03 7.63
C GLY A 62 7.07 -4.04 6.53
N MET A 63 8.36 -4.30 6.29
CA MET A 63 8.80 -5.31 5.32
C MET A 63 8.35 -6.72 5.73
N LEU A 64 8.52 -7.09 7.01
CA LEU A 64 8.04 -8.38 7.52
C LEU A 64 6.51 -8.51 7.40
N ALA A 65 5.77 -7.42 7.64
CA ALA A 65 4.33 -7.40 7.44
C ALA A 65 3.94 -7.61 5.97
N ALA A 66 4.62 -6.95 5.03
CA ALA A 66 4.41 -7.16 3.60
C ALA A 66 4.71 -8.60 3.18
N VAL A 67 5.83 -9.17 3.64
CA VAL A 67 6.21 -10.57 3.37
C VAL A 67 5.18 -11.54 3.93
N ALA A 68 4.73 -11.33 5.17
CA ALA A 68 3.72 -12.17 5.79
C ALA A 68 2.38 -12.06 5.05
N TYR A 69 1.94 -10.86 4.66
CA TYR A 69 0.73 -10.67 3.86
C TYR A 69 0.80 -11.41 2.52
N LEU A 70 1.93 -11.29 1.79
CA LEU A 70 2.13 -12.01 0.53
C LEU A 70 2.13 -13.53 0.75
N SER A 71 2.80 -14.00 1.79
CA SER A 71 2.87 -15.42 2.13
C SER A 71 1.46 -15.96 2.40
N LEU A 72 0.68 -15.29 3.22
CA LEU A 72 -0.70 -15.68 3.54
C LEU A 72 -1.54 -15.81 2.26
N GLY A 73 -1.49 -14.82 1.38
CA GLY A 73 -2.26 -14.88 0.14
C GLY A 73 -1.78 -15.94 -0.85
N LEU A 74 -0.48 -16.21 -0.93
CA LEU A 74 0.06 -17.28 -1.80
C LEU A 74 -0.23 -18.69 -1.25
N PHE A 75 -0.32 -18.86 0.08
CA PHE A 75 -0.77 -20.09 0.76
C PHE A 75 -2.31 -20.22 0.78
N GLN A 76 -2.97 -19.80 -0.30
CA GLN A 76 -4.41 -19.96 -0.57
C GLN A 76 -5.38 -19.26 0.39
N LEU A 77 -4.94 -18.37 1.28
CA LEU A 77 -5.88 -17.51 1.99
C LEU A 77 -6.44 -16.45 1.03
N PRO A 78 -7.76 -16.25 0.94
CA PRO A 78 -8.39 -15.32 -0.01
C PRO A 78 -8.28 -13.87 0.47
N VAL A 79 -7.06 -13.36 0.56
CA VAL A 79 -6.75 -12.02 1.10
C VAL A 79 -6.40 -11.01 0.01
N PHE A 80 -6.17 -11.45 -1.23
CA PHE A 80 -5.98 -10.58 -2.38
C PHE A 80 -7.34 -10.27 -3.02
N GLN A 81 -7.44 -9.17 -3.77
CA GLN A 81 -8.70 -8.72 -4.40
C GLN A 81 -9.32 -9.74 -5.38
N GLY A 82 -8.50 -10.66 -5.91
CA GLY A 82 -8.92 -11.75 -6.80
C GLY A 82 -8.92 -13.13 -6.15
N GLY A 83 -8.87 -13.21 -4.81
CA GLY A 83 -8.77 -14.46 -4.05
C GLY A 83 -7.37 -14.70 -3.49
N GLY A 84 -6.84 -15.90 -3.69
CA GLY A 84 -5.52 -16.31 -3.20
C GLY A 84 -4.94 -17.46 -4.00
N GLY A 85 -3.74 -17.88 -3.64
CA GLY A 85 -3.03 -19.00 -4.25
C GLY A 85 -1.90 -18.61 -5.19
N THR A 86 -1.11 -19.59 -5.57
CA THR A 86 0.10 -19.42 -6.40
C THR A 86 -0.22 -19.00 -7.83
N ALA A 87 -1.43 -19.30 -8.34
CA ALA A 87 -1.89 -18.80 -9.64
C ALA A 87 -1.91 -17.26 -9.69
N TYR A 88 -2.04 -16.59 -8.54
CA TYR A 88 -2.00 -15.14 -8.44
C TYR A 88 -0.63 -14.55 -8.85
N LEU A 89 0.46 -15.33 -8.85
CA LEU A 89 1.74 -14.91 -9.42
C LEU A 89 1.62 -14.53 -10.90
N LEU A 90 0.62 -15.09 -11.59
CA LEU A 90 0.35 -14.81 -12.98
C LEU A 90 -0.64 -13.64 -13.20
N ASP A 91 -1.17 -13.05 -12.13
CA ASP A 91 -2.09 -11.92 -12.20
C ASP A 91 -1.37 -10.61 -12.59
N PRO A 92 -1.98 -9.73 -13.41
CA PRO A 92 -1.41 -8.42 -13.75
C PRO A 92 -1.09 -7.55 -12.52
N GLY A 93 -1.94 -7.63 -11.50
CA GLY A 93 -1.85 -6.87 -10.25
C GLY A 93 -0.78 -7.36 -9.28
N PHE A 94 -0.24 -8.57 -9.48
CA PHE A 94 0.74 -9.15 -8.55
C PHE A 94 1.98 -8.29 -8.36
N GLY A 95 2.45 -7.60 -9.40
CA GLY A 95 3.60 -6.71 -9.30
C GLY A 95 3.44 -5.59 -8.28
N TYR A 96 2.21 -5.11 -8.07
CA TYR A 96 1.91 -4.08 -7.06
C TYR A 96 1.99 -4.68 -5.66
N LEU A 97 1.50 -5.91 -5.47
CA LEU A 97 1.64 -6.61 -4.19
C LEU A 97 3.10 -6.94 -3.89
N ALA A 98 3.85 -7.45 -4.86
CA ALA A 98 5.30 -7.67 -4.72
C ALA A 98 6.04 -6.38 -4.37
N GLY A 99 5.60 -5.25 -4.93
CA GLY A 99 6.09 -3.91 -4.62
C GLY A 99 5.89 -3.47 -3.16
N PHE A 100 5.02 -4.14 -2.39
CA PHE A 100 4.82 -3.79 -0.98
C PHE A 100 6.08 -3.97 -0.14
N ILE A 101 6.88 -4.99 -0.46
CA ILE A 101 8.11 -5.32 0.27
C ILE A 101 9.13 -4.17 0.15
N PRO A 102 9.59 -3.77 -1.06
CA PRO A 102 10.53 -2.66 -1.19
C PRO A 102 9.91 -1.32 -0.77
N ALA A 103 8.61 -1.09 -1.02
CA ALA A 103 7.94 0.13 -0.61
C ALA A 103 7.91 0.30 0.92
N ALA A 104 7.58 -0.76 1.66
CA ALA A 104 7.56 -0.72 3.13
C ALA A 104 8.96 -0.53 3.72
N TRP A 105 9.96 -1.18 3.14
CA TRP A 105 11.34 -0.98 3.57
C TRP A 105 11.82 0.45 3.30
N LEU A 106 11.60 0.97 2.09
CA LEU A 106 12.09 2.29 1.70
C LEU A 106 11.38 3.42 2.47
N SER A 107 10.05 3.43 2.46
CA SER A 107 9.26 4.45 3.17
C SER A 107 9.52 4.39 4.68
N GLY A 108 9.57 3.19 5.28
CA GLY A 108 9.90 3.04 6.69
C GLY A 108 11.33 3.47 7.03
N LYS A 109 12.29 3.25 6.13
CA LYS A 109 13.69 3.69 6.32
C LYS A 109 13.81 5.20 6.28
N LEU A 110 13.16 5.85 5.31
CA LEU A 110 13.08 7.31 5.22
C LEU A 110 12.50 7.87 6.51
N ALA A 111 11.35 7.35 6.94
CA ALA A 111 10.65 7.85 8.11
C ALA A 111 11.44 7.77 9.43
N ARG A 112 12.55 7.01 9.48
CA ARG A 112 13.46 6.87 10.63
C ARG A 112 14.69 7.79 10.55
N GLN A 113 14.74 8.69 9.57
CA GLN A 113 15.78 9.71 9.49
C GLN A 113 15.48 10.86 10.47
N ALA A 114 16.55 11.52 10.93
CA ALA A 114 16.43 12.68 11.80
C ALA A 114 15.59 13.78 11.14
N GLY A 115 14.65 14.35 11.90
CA GLY A 115 13.78 15.42 11.41
C GLY A 115 12.53 14.96 10.65
N MET A 116 12.26 13.65 10.51
CA MET A 116 11.08 13.16 9.77
C MET A 116 9.79 13.03 10.60
N ASN A 117 9.66 13.79 11.69
CA ASN A 117 8.51 13.77 12.59
C ASN A 117 7.53 14.95 12.34
N ASP A 118 7.38 15.35 11.08
CA ASP A 118 6.41 16.33 10.62
C ASP A 118 5.58 15.82 9.43
N LEU A 119 4.47 16.51 9.15
CA LEU A 119 3.51 16.10 8.13
C LEU A 119 4.11 16.07 6.73
N VAL A 120 4.95 17.04 6.36
CA VAL A 120 5.47 17.18 4.98
C VAL A 120 6.46 16.06 4.70
N ASN A 121 7.35 15.79 5.65
CA ASN A 121 8.33 14.72 5.55
C ASN A 121 7.67 13.33 5.53
N LEU A 122 6.67 13.09 6.38
CA LEU A 122 5.92 11.83 6.35
C LEU A 122 5.11 11.65 5.08
N PHE A 123 4.51 12.72 4.55
CA PHE A 123 3.85 12.72 3.25
C PHE A 123 4.83 12.39 2.13
N GLY A 124 6.00 13.03 2.10
CA GLY A 124 7.05 12.72 1.13
C GLY A 124 7.50 11.26 1.19
N ALA A 125 7.71 10.71 2.39
CA ALA A 125 8.05 9.30 2.57
C ALA A 125 6.92 8.35 2.11
N ALA A 126 5.65 8.71 2.34
CA ALA A 126 4.50 7.97 1.84
C ALA A 126 4.44 7.97 0.31
N VAL A 127 4.66 9.13 -0.33
CA VAL A 127 4.69 9.28 -1.79
C VAL A 127 5.82 8.46 -2.40
N VAL A 128 7.01 8.44 -1.80
CA VAL A 128 8.11 7.57 -2.25
C VAL A 128 7.75 6.09 -2.13
N GLY A 129 7.09 5.69 -1.04
CA GLY A 129 6.56 4.34 -0.88
C GLY A 129 5.54 3.99 -1.98
N LEU A 130 4.56 4.86 -2.22
CA LEU A 130 3.57 4.69 -3.28
C LEU A 130 4.23 4.60 -4.67
N ALA A 131 5.17 5.48 -4.97
CA ALA A 131 5.93 5.45 -6.22
C ALA A 131 6.67 4.12 -6.38
N THR A 132 7.23 3.57 -5.29
CA THR A 132 7.90 2.26 -5.31
C THR A 132 6.92 1.13 -5.65
N VAL A 133 5.73 1.12 -5.05
CA VAL A 133 4.66 0.16 -5.40
C VAL A 133 4.29 0.27 -6.88
N GLN A 134 4.08 1.49 -7.35
CA GLN A 134 3.72 1.76 -8.74
C GLN A 134 4.82 1.31 -9.71
N LEU A 135 6.09 1.61 -9.43
CA LEU A 135 7.22 1.18 -10.26
C LEU A 135 7.33 -0.35 -10.34
N CYS A 136 7.15 -1.07 -9.23
CA CYS A 136 7.14 -2.53 -9.24
C CYS A 136 5.96 -3.10 -10.04
N GLY A 137 4.77 -2.51 -9.89
CA GLY A 137 3.57 -2.87 -10.65
C GLY A 137 3.74 -2.64 -12.15
N LEU A 138 4.19 -1.46 -12.56
CA LEU A 138 4.48 -1.14 -13.95
C LEU A 138 5.54 -2.08 -14.52
N ALA A 139 6.63 -2.35 -13.78
CA ALA A 139 7.67 -3.27 -14.22
C ALA A 139 7.10 -4.66 -14.50
N ASN A 140 6.23 -5.19 -13.62
CA ASN A 140 5.56 -6.48 -13.84
C ASN A 140 4.66 -6.47 -15.10
N LEU A 141 3.89 -5.40 -15.30
CA LEU A 141 3.03 -5.27 -16.49
C LEU A 141 3.86 -5.24 -17.77
N LEU A 142 4.94 -4.45 -17.80
CA LEU A 142 5.83 -4.34 -18.97
C LEU A 142 6.57 -5.66 -19.24
N LEU A 143 7.11 -6.30 -18.21
CA LEU A 143 7.78 -7.61 -18.35
C LEU A 143 6.80 -8.68 -18.82
N GLY A 144 5.58 -8.70 -18.29
CA GLY A 144 4.55 -9.62 -18.75
C GLY A 144 4.10 -9.34 -20.20
N ALA A 145 4.13 -8.08 -20.65
CA ALA A 145 3.84 -7.72 -22.03
C ALA A 145 4.94 -8.27 -22.97
N LEU A 146 6.20 -8.09 -22.59
CA LEU A 146 7.35 -8.66 -23.32
C LEU A 146 7.31 -10.19 -23.37
N ALA A 147 6.81 -10.82 -22.31
CA ALA A 147 6.57 -12.27 -22.25
C ALA A 147 5.30 -12.72 -23.01
N GLY A 148 4.60 -11.82 -23.70
CA GLY A 148 3.41 -12.13 -24.50
C GLY A 148 2.13 -12.41 -23.68
N ARG A 149 2.12 -12.11 -22.38
CA ARG A 149 1.01 -12.47 -21.47
C ARG A 149 -0.23 -11.59 -21.63
N TRP A 150 -0.05 -10.34 -22.06
CA TRP A 150 -1.12 -9.32 -22.05
C TRP A 150 -1.69 -8.97 -23.43
N GLY A 151 -1.01 -9.35 -24.53
CA GLY A 151 -1.45 -9.03 -25.89
C GLY A 151 -1.78 -7.54 -26.08
N ALA A 152 -2.92 -7.25 -26.72
CA ALA A 152 -3.41 -5.88 -26.93
C ALA A 152 -4.00 -5.21 -25.67
N ASN A 153 -4.17 -5.93 -24.56
CA ASN A 153 -4.85 -5.43 -23.36
C ASN A 153 -3.94 -4.59 -22.44
N LEU A 154 -2.65 -4.44 -22.77
CA LEU A 154 -1.69 -3.71 -21.94
C LEU A 154 -2.15 -2.28 -21.64
N GLY A 155 -2.70 -1.56 -22.63
CA GLY A 155 -3.19 -0.19 -22.44
C GLY A 155 -4.29 -0.11 -21.39
N HIS A 156 -5.25 -1.03 -21.42
CA HIS A 156 -6.31 -1.12 -20.42
C HIS A 156 -5.73 -1.43 -19.03
N LEU A 157 -4.80 -2.40 -18.93
CA LEU A 157 -4.17 -2.76 -17.66
C LEU A 157 -3.41 -1.57 -17.03
N LEU A 158 -2.67 -0.80 -17.82
CA LEU A 158 -1.97 0.40 -17.33
C LEU A 158 -2.94 1.46 -16.81
N ILE A 159 -4.09 1.63 -17.48
CA ILE A 159 -5.11 2.58 -17.02
C ILE A 159 -5.76 2.09 -15.72
N SER A 160 -6.20 0.83 -15.66
CA SER A 160 -6.93 0.28 -14.53
C SER A 160 -6.09 0.11 -13.27
N TYR A 161 -4.82 -0.32 -13.40
CA TYR A 161 -3.96 -0.62 -12.25
C TYR A 161 -3.02 0.53 -11.87
N SER A 162 -2.62 1.39 -12.82
CA SER A 162 -1.71 2.51 -12.54
C SER A 162 -2.44 3.85 -12.54
N LEU A 163 -2.94 4.29 -13.70
CA LEU A 163 -3.34 5.69 -13.89
C LEU A 163 -4.61 6.06 -13.11
N ALA A 164 -5.65 5.24 -13.18
CA ALA A 164 -6.91 5.51 -12.49
C ALA A 164 -6.75 5.48 -10.95
N PRO A 165 -6.00 4.52 -10.36
CA PRO A 165 -5.72 4.51 -8.92
C PRO A 165 -4.80 5.64 -8.44
N LEU A 166 -3.92 6.18 -9.30
CA LEU A 166 -2.81 7.04 -8.90
C LEU A 166 -3.28 8.30 -8.14
N LEU A 167 -4.25 9.01 -8.70
CA LEU A 167 -4.73 10.26 -8.11
C LEU A 167 -5.39 10.04 -6.74
N PRO A 168 -6.35 9.11 -6.57
CA PRO A 168 -6.90 8.86 -5.25
C PRO A 168 -5.88 8.27 -4.26
N GLN A 169 -4.89 7.47 -4.71
CA GLN A 169 -3.81 6.98 -3.83
C GLN A 169 -2.89 8.11 -3.36
N LEU A 170 -2.59 9.09 -4.21
CA LEU A 170 -1.83 10.29 -3.83
C LEU A 170 -2.59 11.12 -2.80
N LEU A 171 -3.90 11.30 -2.97
CA LEU A 171 -4.75 11.96 -1.96
C LEU A 171 -4.74 11.21 -0.62
N LEU A 172 -4.79 9.87 -0.66
CA LEU A 172 -4.70 9.05 0.54
C LEU A 172 -3.33 9.14 1.22
N CYS A 173 -2.24 9.51 0.52
CA CYS A 173 -0.94 9.76 1.16
C CYS A 173 -1.01 10.91 2.17
N CYS A 174 -1.88 11.91 1.96
CA CYS A 174 -2.12 12.96 2.95
C CYS A 174 -2.71 12.37 4.23
N ALA A 175 -3.72 11.51 4.11
CA ALA A 175 -4.33 10.82 5.24
C ALA A 175 -3.32 9.91 5.96
N VAL A 176 -2.50 9.17 5.20
CA VAL A 176 -1.40 8.34 5.72
C VAL A 176 -0.44 9.18 6.57
N ALA A 177 -0.01 10.34 6.09
CA ALA A 177 0.92 11.21 6.81
C ALA A 177 0.32 11.72 8.13
N VAL A 178 -0.95 12.15 8.11
CA VAL A 178 -1.67 12.61 9.30
C VAL A 178 -1.80 11.48 10.31
N VAL A 179 -2.30 10.32 9.89
CA VAL A 179 -2.48 9.15 10.76
C VAL A 179 -1.14 8.68 11.32
N ALA A 180 -0.10 8.60 10.49
CA ALA A 180 1.24 8.21 10.92
C ALA A 180 1.80 9.19 11.97
N LEU A 181 1.63 10.51 11.78
CA LEU A 181 2.07 11.50 12.75
C LEU A 181 1.35 11.36 14.09
N LEU A 182 0.02 11.18 14.06
CA LEU A 182 -0.79 10.98 15.27
C LEU A 182 -0.35 9.71 16.01
N LEU A 183 -0.20 8.59 15.31
CA LEU A 183 0.24 7.33 15.89
C LEU A 183 1.66 7.41 16.45
N ARG A 184 2.58 8.09 15.76
CA ARG A 184 3.95 8.31 16.26
C ARG A 184 3.98 9.11 17.56
N ARG A 185 3.12 10.14 17.68
CA ARG A 185 2.98 10.92 18.91
C ARG A 185 2.38 10.10 20.06
N LEU A 186 1.36 9.28 19.78
CA LEU A 186 0.72 8.44 20.78
C LEU A 186 1.62 7.29 21.27
N LEU A 187 2.40 6.71 20.37
CA LEU A 187 3.29 5.59 20.67
C LEU A 187 4.70 6.03 21.11
N LEU A 188 4.91 7.34 21.32
CA LEU A 188 6.19 7.94 21.73
C LEU A 188 7.36 7.47 20.85
N VAL A 189 7.13 7.44 19.54
CA VAL A 189 8.17 7.02 18.59
C VAL A 189 9.18 8.15 18.45
N GLU A 190 10.31 8.01 19.15
CA GLU A 190 11.45 8.93 19.05
C GLU A 190 12.00 8.96 17.61
N SER A 191 12.19 10.17 17.09
CA SER A 191 12.78 10.48 15.77
C SER A 191 14.28 10.31 15.76
#